data_AF-A0A085LU10-F1
#
_entry.id   AF-A0A085LU10-F1
#
_cell.length_a   1.000
_cell.length_b   1.000
_cell.length_c   1.000
_cell.angle_alpha   90.00
_cell.angle_beta   90.00
_cell.angle_gamma   90.00
#
_symmetry.space_group_name_H-M   'P 1'
#
loop_
_entity.id
_entity.type
_entity.pdbx_description
1 polymer ?
#
loop_
_entity_poly.entity_id
_entity_poly.type
_entity_poly.pdbx_seq_one_letter_code
_entity_poly.pdbx_strand_id
1 'polypeptide(L)'
;MTFCLNCMKMVSNESMIPSKMKKHLDSAHPDKKDKPLEYYQNLWNNFGKRKTLSRMVTERSKKLDKRVIASYEISQLIAETGNCHNIGESLILPAVSTIISAMTTINARGILQSIPLSNSTVSRRIDEMAEDIEEQLLLVMSKKFSL
;
A
#
# COMPACT_ATOMS: atom_id res chain seq x y z
N MET A 1 -17.43 -21.73 0.99
CA MET A 1 -18.57 -21.04 0.36
C MET A 1 -18.21 -20.84 -1.10
N THR A 2 -19.00 -21.36 -2.04
CA THR A 2 -18.69 -21.31 -3.48
C THR A 2 -19.69 -20.43 -4.21
N PHE A 3 -19.26 -19.79 -5.30
CA PHE A 3 -20.00 -18.69 -5.91
C PHE A 3 -20.14 -18.90 -7.43
N CYS A 4 -21.36 -18.82 -7.95
CA CYS A 4 -21.61 -18.93 -9.38
C CYS A 4 -21.54 -17.54 -10.05
N LEU A 5 -20.62 -17.38 -11.01
CA LEU A 5 -20.41 -16.10 -11.71
C LEU A 5 -21.55 -15.71 -12.66
N ASN A 6 -22.36 -16.67 -13.12
CA ASN A 6 -23.48 -16.42 -14.02
C ASN A 6 -24.70 -15.83 -13.30
N CYS A 7 -25.09 -16.39 -12.13
CA CYS A 7 -26.21 -15.86 -11.33
C CYS A 7 -25.77 -14.94 -10.17
N MET A 8 -24.48 -14.84 -9.89
CA MET A 8 -23.94 -14.10 -8.74
C MET A 8 -24.48 -14.59 -7.38
N LYS A 9 -24.77 -15.90 -7.26
CA LYS A 9 -25.31 -16.51 -6.05
C LYS A 9 -24.30 -17.43 -5.38
N MET A 10 -24.37 -17.49 -4.05
CA MET A 10 -23.66 -18.49 -3.27
C MET A 10 -24.35 -19.84 -3.40
N VAL A 11 -23.55 -20.88 -3.59
CA VAL A 11 -23.97 -22.27 -3.73
C VAL A 11 -23.18 -23.14 -2.74
N SER A 12 -23.73 -24.30 -2.40
CA SER A 12 -23.06 -25.27 -1.53
C SER A 12 -21.67 -25.63 -2.06
N ASN A 13 -20.69 -25.88 -1.18
CA ASN A 13 -19.33 -26.27 -1.59
C ASN A 13 -19.32 -27.53 -2.49
N GLU A 14 -20.28 -28.43 -2.29
CA GLU A 14 -20.48 -29.62 -3.12
C GLU A 14 -20.79 -29.30 -4.59
N SER A 15 -21.29 -28.09 -4.87
CA SER A 15 -21.59 -27.64 -6.24
C SER A 15 -20.33 -27.47 -7.10
N MET A 16 -19.12 -27.52 -6.51
CA MET A 16 -17.85 -27.55 -7.25
C MET A 16 -17.51 -28.92 -7.82
N ILE A 17 -18.21 -29.99 -7.42
CA ILE A 17 -18.03 -31.31 -8.02
C ILE A 17 -18.46 -31.22 -9.50
N PRO A 18 -17.65 -31.66 -10.48
CA PRO A 18 -17.91 -31.42 -11.91
C PRO A 18 -19.31 -31.82 -12.39
N SER A 19 -19.83 -32.96 -11.90
CA SER A 19 -21.18 -33.43 -12.21
C SER A 19 -22.27 -32.52 -11.65
N LYS A 20 -22.11 -32.02 -10.42
CA LYS A 20 -23.04 -31.08 -9.77
C LYS A 20 -22.94 -29.68 -10.39
N MET A 21 -21.74 -29.24 -10.75
CA MET A 21 -21.50 -27.97 -11.45
C MET A 21 -22.18 -27.96 -12.82
N LYS A 22 -22.00 -29.03 -13.61
CA LYS A 22 -22.69 -29.20 -14.89
C LYS A 22 -24.20 -29.22 -14.73
N LYS A 23 -24.73 -29.94 -13.73
CA LYS A 23 -26.16 -29.97 -13.44
C LYS A 23 -26.70 -28.58 -13.09
N HIS A 24 -25.97 -27.80 -12.28
CA HIS A 24 -26.33 -26.43 -11.95
C HIS A 24 -26.33 -25.52 -13.19
N LEU A 25 -25.31 -25.62 -14.04
CA LEU A 25 -25.23 -24.87 -15.31
C LEU A 25 -26.44 -25.21 -16.20
N ASP A 26 -26.72 -26.50 -16.39
CA ASP A 26 -27.82 -26.97 -17.23
C ASP A 26 -29.19 -26.51 -16.71
N SER A 27 -29.41 -26.54 -15.38
CA SER A 27 -30.71 -26.20 -14.79
C SER A 27 -30.93 -24.71 -14.55
N ALA A 28 -29.91 -23.99 -14.09
CA ALA A 28 -30.03 -22.59 -13.68
C ALA A 28 -29.64 -21.62 -14.80
N HIS A 29 -28.89 -22.08 -15.79
CA HIS A 29 -28.33 -21.28 -16.88
C HIS A 29 -28.41 -22.01 -18.24
N PRO A 30 -29.61 -22.46 -18.67
CA PRO A 30 -29.77 -23.21 -19.91
C PRO A 30 -29.27 -22.44 -21.14
N ASP A 31 -29.38 -21.11 -21.11
CA ASP A 31 -28.90 -20.20 -22.17
C ASP A 31 -27.36 -20.07 -22.24
N LYS A 32 -26.65 -20.57 -21.22
CA LYS A 32 -25.18 -20.54 -21.13
C LYS A 32 -24.52 -21.89 -21.32
N LYS A 33 -25.28 -22.98 -21.46
CA LYS A 33 -24.76 -24.35 -21.51
C LYS A 33 -23.74 -24.58 -22.61
N ASP A 34 -23.98 -24.01 -23.80
CA ASP A 34 -23.16 -24.25 -24.99
C ASP A 34 -22.22 -23.07 -25.30
N LYS A 35 -21.92 -22.23 -24.30
CA LYS A 35 -21.00 -21.10 -24.50
C LYS A 35 -19.56 -21.60 -24.64
N PRO A 36 -18.75 -20.99 -25.53
CA PRO A 36 -17.36 -21.36 -25.71
C PRO A 36 -16.53 -21.02 -24.48
N LEU A 37 -15.36 -21.65 -24.33
CA LEU A 37 -14.43 -21.40 -23.22
C LEU A 37 -14.11 -19.91 -23.04
N GLU A 38 -13.98 -19.18 -24.15
CA GLU A 38 -13.71 -17.75 -24.17
C GLU A 38 -14.75 -16.93 -23.41
N TYR A 39 -16.03 -17.34 -23.46
CA TYR A 39 -17.09 -16.69 -22.67
C TYR A 39 -16.79 -16.76 -21.18
N TYR A 40 -16.39 -17.93 -20.68
CA TYR A 40 -16.11 -18.14 -19.26
C TYR A 40 -14.81 -17.47 -18.83
N GLN A 41 -13.79 -17.45 -19.69
CA GLN A 41 -12.56 -16.69 -19.46
C GLN A 41 -12.85 -15.18 -19.34
N ASN A 42 -13.66 -14.65 -20.26
CA ASN A 42 -14.09 -13.25 -20.22
C ASN A 42 -14.96 -12.96 -18.99
N LEU A 43 -15.87 -13.86 -18.61
CA LEU A 43 -16.68 -13.74 -17.41
C LEU A 43 -15.82 -13.67 -16.14
N TRP A 44 -14.79 -14.52 -16.04
CA TRP A 44 -13.85 -14.56 -14.93
C TRP A 44 -12.96 -13.30 -14.89
N ASN A 45 -12.40 -12.90 -16.05
CA ASN A 45 -11.60 -11.68 -16.18
C ASN A 45 -12.41 -10.43 -15.82
N ASN A 46 -13.66 -10.34 -16.30
CA ASN A 46 -14.54 -9.24 -15.98
C ASN A 46 -14.92 -9.23 -14.50
N PHE A 47 -15.14 -10.39 -13.88
CA PHE A 47 -15.37 -10.49 -12.45
C PHE A 47 -14.16 -10.02 -11.63
N GLY A 48 -12.95 -10.43 -11.99
CA GLY A 48 -11.71 -9.95 -11.36
C GLY A 48 -11.46 -8.45 -11.56
N LYS A 49 -11.90 -7.88 -12.69
CA LYS A 49 -11.84 -6.44 -13.00
C LYS A 49 -12.95 -5.63 -12.36
N ARG A 50 -14.00 -6.22 -11.77
CA ARG A 50 -15.02 -5.44 -11.06
C ARG A 50 -14.36 -4.71 -9.88
N LYS A 51 -14.56 -3.40 -9.82
CA LYS A 51 -14.16 -2.60 -8.65
C LYS A 51 -15.20 -2.82 -7.56
N THR A 52 -15.03 -3.86 -6.76
CA THR A 52 -15.79 -4.02 -5.50
C THR A 52 -15.34 -2.94 -4.51
N LEU A 53 -16.25 -2.48 -3.65
CA LEU A 53 -15.92 -1.55 -2.57
C LEU A 53 -14.75 -2.09 -1.73
N SER A 54 -14.73 -3.40 -1.49
CA SER A 54 -13.60 -4.12 -0.90
C SER A 54 -12.30 -3.90 -1.68
N ARG A 55 -12.27 -4.11 -3.01
CA ARG A 55 -11.06 -3.88 -3.84
C ARG A 55 -10.64 -2.42 -3.90
N MET A 56 -11.56 -1.45 -3.87
CA MET A 56 -11.22 -0.02 -3.77
C MET A 56 -10.59 0.33 -2.42
N VAL A 57 -11.08 -0.28 -1.33
CA VAL A 57 -10.49 -0.15 0.01
C VAL A 57 -9.13 -0.84 0.06
N THR A 58 -8.98 -2.03 -0.53
CA THR A 58 -7.71 -2.78 -0.58
C THR A 58 -6.67 -2.12 -1.49
N GLU A 59 -7.07 -1.51 -2.62
CA GLU A 59 -6.15 -0.76 -3.49
C GLU A 59 -5.72 0.56 -2.85
N ARG A 60 -6.61 1.23 -2.10
CA ARG A 60 -6.23 2.37 -1.26
C ARG A 60 -5.37 1.93 -0.06
N SER A 61 -5.53 0.69 0.41
CA SER A 61 -4.76 0.05 1.48
C SER A 61 -3.53 -0.74 1.00
N LYS A 62 -3.16 -0.72 -0.29
CA LYS A 62 -1.87 -1.30 -0.74
C LYS A 62 -0.68 -0.48 -0.26
N LYS A 63 -0.90 0.74 0.20
CA LYS A 63 -0.14 1.32 1.30
C LYS A 63 -0.88 0.97 2.60
N LEU A 64 -0.71 -0.26 3.10
CA LEU A 64 -1.06 -0.46 4.51
C LEU A 64 -0.04 0.41 5.24
N ASP A 65 -0.53 1.39 5.98
CA ASP A 65 0.34 2.19 6.85
C ASP A 65 1.16 1.17 7.65
N LYS A 66 2.50 1.21 7.51
CA LYS A 66 3.40 0.25 8.16
C LYS A 66 3.14 0.18 9.66
N ARG A 67 2.59 1.25 10.25
CA ARG A 67 2.06 1.27 11.63
C ARG A 67 0.97 0.24 11.88
N VAL A 68 0.00 0.11 10.97
CA VAL A 68 -1.13 -0.82 11.12
C VAL A 68 -0.63 -2.27 11.04
N ILE A 69 0.26 -2.58 10.09
CA ILE A 69 0.91 -3.92 10.01
C ILE A 69 1.58 -4.23 11.35
N ALA A 70 2.45 -3.35 11.83
CA ALA A 70 3.16 -3.54 13.09
C ALA A 70 2.21 -3.72 14.29
N SER A 71 1.12 -2.96 14.37
CA SER A 71 0.15 -3.10 15.47
C SER A 71 -0.56 -4.45 15.47
N TYR A 72 -0.86 -5.02 14.29
CA TYR A 72 -1.49 -6.33 14.19
C TYR A 72 -0.50 -7.45 14.54
N GLU A 73 0.74 -7.37 14.06
CA GLU A 73 1.79 -8.35 14.38
C GLU A 73 2.09 -8.38 15.88
N ILE A 74 2.22 -7.22 16.53
CA ILE A 74 2.41 -7.15 18.00
C ILE A 74 1.20 -7.71 18.74
N SER A 75 -0.02 -7.39 18.30
CA SER A 75 -1.26 -7.90 18.92
C SER A 75 -1.37 -9.42 18.80
N GLN A 76 -0.95 -9.99 17.67
CA GLN A 76 -0.90 -11.43 17.45
C GLN A 76 0.07 -12.10 18.44
N LEU A 77 1.28 -11.56 18.61
CA LEU A 77 2.25 -12.10 19.58
C LEU A 77 1.74 -12.06 21.02
N ILE A 78 1.05 -10.98 21.40
CA ILE A 78 0.40 -10.86 22.72
C ILE A 78 -0.65 -11.97 22.91
N ALA A 79 -1.49 -12.19 21.89
CA ALA A 79 -2.55 -13.20 21.94
C ALA A 79 -1.98 -14.62 21.98
N GLU A 80 -0.97 -14.92 21.15
CA GLU A 80 -0.30 -16.23 21.09
C GLU A 80 0.40 -16.60 22.40
N THR A 81 0.89 -15.59 23.13
CA THR A 81 1.53 -15.78 24.44
C THR A 81 0.55 -15.74 25.61
N GLY A 82 -0.75 -15.54 25.35
CA GLY A 82 -1.80 -15.52 26.38
C GLY A 82 -1.76 -14.29 27.30
N ASN A 83 -1.10 -13.21 26.88
CA ASN A 83 -0.99 -11.99 27.68
C ASN A 83 -2.24 -11.11 27.58
N CYS A 84 -2.48 -10.31 28.62
CA CYS A 84 -3.53 -9.30 28.61
C CYS A 84 -3.25 -8.22 27.54
N HIS A 85 -4.31 -7.69 26.93
CA HIS A 85 -4.20 -6.65 25.88
C HIS A 85 -3.50 -5.36 26.37
N ASN A 86 -3.49 -5.12 27.68
CA ASN A 86 -2.82 -3.95 28.29
C ASN A 86 -1.29 -4.01 28.25
N ILE A 87 -0.68 -5.19 27.99
CA ILE A 87 0.79 -5.36 27.97
C ILE A 87 1.46 -4.54 26.87
N GLY A 88 0.72 -4.26 25.80
CA GLY A 88 1.16 -3.41 24.70
C GLY A 88 1.57 -2.01 25.19
N GLU A 89 0.69 -1.37 25.96
CA GLU A 89 0.94 -0.02 26.48
C GLU A 89 1.82 -0.03 27.74
N SER A 90 1.61 -0.98 28.66
CA SER A 90 2.28 -0.97 29.97
C SER A 90 3.73 -1.42 29.93
N LEU A 91 4.15 -2.19 28.91
CA LEU A 91 5.50 -2.75 28.83
C LEU A 91 6.13 -2.66 27.43
N ILE A 92 5.42 -3.08 26.38
CA ILE A 92 6.01 -3.20 25.04
C ILE A 92 6.39 -1.82 24.48
N LEU A 93 5.51 -0.81 24.59
CA LEU A 93 5.81 0.56 24.16
C LEU A 93 7.04 1.16 24.88
N PRO A 94 7.13 1.17 26.24
CA PRO A 94 8.32 1.61 26.96
C PRO A 94 9.60 0.86 26.57
N ALA A 95 9.53 -0.46 26.38
CA ALA A 95 10.68 -1.28 26.02
C ALA A 95 11.21 -0.94 24.62
N VAL A 96 10.32 -0.80 23.62
CA VAL A 96 10.68 -0.38 22.26
C VAL A 96 11.30 1.01 22.28
N SER A 97 10.73 1.95 23.03
CA SER A 97 11.31 3.29 23.20
C SER A 97 12.72 3.24 23.79
N THR A 98 12.93 2.43 24.83
CA THR A 98 14.23 2.26 25.48
C THR A 98 15.26 1.68 24.51
N ILE A 99 14.89 0.64 23.76
CA ILE A 99 15.76 0.02 22.73
C ILE A 99 16.12 1.04 21.66
N ILE A 100 15.15 1.79 21.13
CA ILE A 100 15.43 2.81 20.11
C ILE A 100 16.38 3.87 20.69
N SER A 101 16.12 4.41 21.87
CA SER A 101 17.01 5.40 22.50
C SER A 101 18.41 4.87 22.79
N ALA A 102 18.55 3.59 23.12
CA ALA A 102 19.85 2.96 23.40
C ALA A 102 20.62 2.57 22.12
N MET A 103 19.91 2.09 21.09
CA MET A 103 20.51 1.58 19.85
C MET A 103 20.67 2.64 18.77
N THR A 104 19.87 3.71 18.81
CA THR A 104 20.09 4.86 17.94
C THR A 104 20.99 5.86 18.66
N THR A 105 22.25 5.95 18.25
CA THR A 105 23.17 7.05 18.59
C THR A 105 22.77 8.38 17.94
N ILE A 106 21.52 8.51 17.47
CA ILE A 106 21.03 9.74 16.86
C ILE A 106 20.67 10.69 17.98
N ASN A 107 21.69 11.37 18.48
CA ASN A 107 21.52 12.62 19.18
C ASN A 107 20.93 13.62 18.19
N ALA A 108 19.60 13.72 18.14
CA ALA A 108 18.89 14.67 17.28
C ALA A 108 19.46 16.10 17.41
N ARG A 109 19.95 16.47 18.59
CA ARG A 109 20.63 17.76 18.82
C ARG A 109 21.95 17.87 18.06
N GLY A 110 22.76 16.81 18.01
CA GLY A 110 24.02 16.77 17.26
C GLY A 110 23.78 16.86 15.75
N ILE A 111 22.78 16.15 15.24
CA ILE A 111 22.38 16.26 13.82
C ILE A 111 21.88 17.68 13.54
N LEU A 112 20.98 18.23 14.36
CA LEU A 112 20.46 19.59 14.17
C LEU A 112 21.55 20.67 14.26
N GLN A 113 22.56 20.50 15.12
CA GLN A 113 23.71 21.40 15.21
C GLN A 113 24.67 21.28 14.02
N SER A 114 24.71 20.12 13.35
CA SER A 114 25.54 19.91 12.16
C SER A 114 24.95 20.50 10.88
N ILE A 115 23.66 20.87 10.87
CA ILE A 115 23.04 21.54 9.72
C ILE A 115 23.46 23.02 9.75
N PRO A 116 24.21 23.50 8.75
CA PRO A 116 24.73 24.87 8.78
C PRO A 116 23.61 25.83 8.37
N LEU A 117 22.84 26.27 9.36
CA LEU A 117 21.73 27.22 9.24
C LEU A 117 22.02 28.57 9.90
N SER A 118 23.29 28.90 10.15
CA SER A 118 23.63 30.25 10.62
C SER A 118 23.16 31.30 9.61
N ASN A 119 22.77 32.48 10.08
CA ASN A 119 22.30 33.57 9.21
C ASN A 119 23.29 33.87 8.07
N SER A 120 24.60 33.80 8.35
CA SER A 120 25.65 33.97 7.35
C SER A 120 25.68 32.84 6.31
N THR A 121 25.48 31.58 6.73
CA THR A 121 25.45 30.45 5.79
C THR A 121 24.19 30.48 4.93
N VAL A 122 23.05 30.81 5.52
CA VAL A 122 21.78 30.91 4.79
C VAL A 122 21.84 32.06 3.78
N SER A 123 22.35 33.23 4.18
CA SER A 123 22.54 34.37 3.26
C SER A 123 23.43 33.99 2.08
N ARG A 124 24.61 33.43 2.34
CA ARG A 124 25.53 33.03 1.27
C ARG A 124 24.91 32.03 0.30
N ARG A 125 24.14 31.05 0.78
CA ARG A 125 23.43 30.10 -0.08
C ARG A 125 22.37 30.76 -0.95
N ILE A 126 21.70 31.79 -0.44
CA ILE A 126 20.73 32.57 -1.23
C ILE A 126 21.45 33.32 -2.35
N ASP A 127 22.59 33.94 -2.03
CA ASP A 127 23.40 34.68 -3.01
C ASP A 127 23.95 33.74 -4.10
N GLU A 128 24.47 32.57 -3.71
CA GLU A 128 24.95 31.52 -4.64
C GLU A 128 23.83 31.04 -5.59
N MET A 129 22.60 30.89 -5.09
CA MET A 129 21.45 30.52 -5.94
C MET A 129 21.05 31.65 -6.89
N ALA A 130 21.15 32.91 -6.45
CA ALA A 130 20.87 34.06 -7.31
C ALA A 130 21.89 34.15 -8.45
N GLU A 131 23.17 33.96 -8.15
CA GLU A 131 24.26 33.94 -9.13
C GLU A 131 24.07 32.81 -10.17
N ASP A 132 23.74 31.59 -9.75
CA ASP A 132 23.45 30.48 -10.68
C ASP A 132 22.28 30.79 -11.63
N ILE A 133 21.21 31.42 -11.12
CA ILE A 133 20.07 31.84 -11.95
C ILE A 133 20.51 32.91 -12.97
N GLU A 134 21.34 33.87 -12.57
CA GLU A 134 21.89 34.89 -13.46
C GLU A 134 22.77 34.29 -14.55
N GLU A 135 23.66 33.35 -14.20
CA GLU A 135 24.50 32.64 -15.17
C GLU A 135 23.66 31.85 -16.18
N GLN A 136 22.66 31.10 -15.73
CA GLN A 136 21.76 30.35 -16.60
C GLN A 136 21.01 31.28 -17.56
N LEU A 137 20.56 32.45 -17.09
CA LEU A 137 19.90 33.44 -17.92
C LEU A 137 20.86 34.00 -19.00
N LEU A 138 22.10 34.33 -18.63
CA LEU A 138 23.13 34.81 -19.55
C LEU A 138 23.47 33.75 -20.62
N LEU A 139 23.55 32.47 -20.25
CA LEU A 139 23.75 31.37 -21.19
C LEU A 139 22.59 31.24 -22.19
N VAL A 140 21.35 31.41 -21.73
CA VAL A 140 20.17 31.38 -22.61
C VAL A 140 20.13 32.59 -23.55
N MET A 141 20.50 33.77 -23.05
CA MET A 141 20.55 34.99 -23.86
C MET A 141 21.67 34.93 -24.90
N SER A 142 22.89 34.56 -24.53
CA SER A 142 24.02 34.46 -25.47
C SER A 142 23.76 33.48 -26.62
N LYS A 143 23.11 32.34 -26.36
CA LYS A 143 22.68 31.38 -27.41
C LYS A 143 21.61 31.93 -28.36
N LYS A 144 20.80 32.90 -27.94
CA LYS A 144 19.78 33.54 -28.78
C LYS A 144 20.34 34.66 -29.66
N PHE A 145 21.50 35.23 -29.31
CA PHE A 145 22.13 36.35 -30.01
C PHE A 145 23.32 35.95 -30.89
N SER A 146 23.72 34.68 -30.93
CA SER A 146 24.78 34.16 -31.80
C SER A 146 24.27 33.66 -33.17
N LEU A 147 23.35 34.41 -33.79
CA LEU A 147 22.88 34.22 -35.18
C LEU A 147 23.39 35.36 -36.07
#